data_AF-A0A844TAJ6-F1
#
_entry.id   AF-A0A844TAJ6-F1
#
_cell.length_a   1.000
_cell.length_b   1.000
_cell.length_c   1.000
_cell.angle_alpha   90.00
_cell.angle_beta   90.00
_cell.angle_gamma   90.00
#
_symmetry.space_group_name_H-M   'P 1'
#
loop_
_entity.id
_entity.type
_entity.pdbx_description
1 polymer ?
#
loop_
_entity_poly.entity_id
_entity_poly.type
_entity_poly.pdbx_seq_one_letter_code
_entity_poly.pdbx_strand_id
1 'polypeptide(L)'
;MSWEDMMRRILQPVGRVAPHITSGYGETTNRPRGSSNPHRGIDFNYVGGREARLNKSNPAVRSPVDGVVENAGEDKWGTIAIRDKNGLLHQILHTDARHVKIGDPVAAGQLIGTMGNTGIIRKDGKPGDPHVHYQIKDSEGRLVDPGAFADALGPFDPNPALPAYIPEYLRYLQNAGRVPGTRPEDVRILRRMPTGESDRSVFNSGDLVPVPAIPPDASFPSSPKADFEGRYKTWPSPSGGGVLAGFDQAQQGKPDTPNNEDWSAMWRRRTGLP
;
A
#
# COMPACT_ATOMS: atom_id res chain seq x y z
N MET A 1 -8.36 -1.36 19.20
CA MET A 1 -9.35 -0.96 18.17
C MET A 1 -8.67 -1.11 16.82
N SER A 2 -9.39 -1.52 15.79
CA SER A 2 -8.88 -1.82 14.44
C SER A 2 -7.99 -0.73 13.84
N TRP A 3 -8.39 0.55 13.94
CA TRP A 3 -7.54 1.66 13.48
C TRP A 3 -6.24 1.79 14.29
N GLU A 4 -6.30 1.62 15.60
CA GLU A 4 -5.12 1.67 16.47
C GLU A 4 -4.13 0.57 16.08
N ASP A 5 -4.62 -0.62 15.76
CA ASP A 5 -3.81 -1.73 15.29
C ASP A 5 -3.19 -1.41 13.91
N MET A 6 -3.91 -0.73 13.02
CA MET A 6 -3.37 -0.27 11.73
C MET A 6 -2.24 0.74 11.93
N MET A 7 -2.46 1.73 12.79
CA MET A 7 -1.45 2.75 13.13
C MET A 7 -0.20 2.09 13.72
N ARG A 8 -0.38 1.15 14.66
CA ARG A 8 0.72 0.39 15.28
C ARG A 8 1.41 -0.55 14.30
N ARG A 9 0.72 -1.03 13.26
CA ARG A 9 1.35 -1.78 12.17
C ARG A 9 2.25 -0.88 11.34
N ILE A 10 1.73 0.25 10.86
CA ILE A 10 2.47 1.17 10.00
C ILE A 10 3.66 1.77 10.75
N LEU A 11 3.47 2.18 12.01
CA LEU A 11 4.48 2.78 12.86
C LEU A 11 4.50 2.07 14.23
N GLN A 12 5.42 1.14 14.41
CA GLN A 12 5.43 0.26 15.58
C GLN A 12 5.82 0.99 16.87
N PRO A 13 5.21 0.69 18.03
CA PRO A 13 5.66 1.21 19.31
C PRO A 13 7.15 0.95 19.56
N VAL A 14 7.86 1.95 20.08
CA VAL A 14 9.26 1.82 20.50
C VAL A 14 9.31 1.77 22.02
N GLY A 15 9.55 0.58 22.55
CA GLY A 15 9.46 0.34 24.00
C GLY A 15 8.05 0.62 24.51
N ARG A 16 7.91 1.61 25.41
CA ARG A 16 6.61 2.04 25.98
C ARG A 16 5.96 3.20 25.21
N VAL A 17 6.61 3.72 24.17
CA VAL A 17 6.11 4.88 23.42
C VAL A 17 5.34 4.39 22.19
N ALA A 18 4.03 4.61 22.18
CA ALA A 18 3.16 4.33 21.05
C ALA A 18 3.00 5.57 20.14
N PRO A 19 2.74 5.38 18.84
CA PRO A 19 2.29 6.47 17.99
C PRO A 19 0.90 6.98 18.42
N HIS A 20 0.58 8.20 18.02
CA HIS A 20 -0.71 8.84 18.25
C HIS A 20 -1.12 9.67 17.03
N ILE A 21 -2.42 9.85 16.86
CA ILE A 21 -2.99 10.71 15.84
C ILE A 21 -2.67 12.17 16.17
N THR A 22 -2.13 12.89 15.19
CA THR A 22 -1.93 14.34 15.23
C THR A 22 -2.98 15.08 14.43
N SER A 23 -3.59 14.44 13.43
CA SER A 23 -4.79 14.96 12.76
C SER A 23 -5.61 13.85 12.10
N GLY A 24 -6.92 13.89 12.30
CA GLY A 24 -7.85 12.88 11.81
C GLY A 24 -8.28 13.08 10.35
N TYR A 25 -8.88 12.05 9.77
CA TYR A 25 -9.56 12.14 8.47
C TYR A 25 -10.76 13.07 8.58
N GLY A 26 -10.98 13.88 7.53
CA GLY A 26 -12.09 14.83 7.51
C GLY A 26 -11.89 16.09 8.35
N GLU A 27 -10.79 16.22 9.09
CA GLU A 27 -10.57 17.35 10.00
C GLU A 27 -10.43 18.67 9.24
N THR A 28 -11.16 19.70 9.68
CA THR A 28 -11.23 21.02 9.02
C THR A 28 -10.62 22.16 9.84
N THR A 29 -10.45 21.95 11.14
CA THR A 29 -10.07 23.01 12.09
C THR A 29 -8.56 23.16 12.16
N ASN A 30 -8.06 24.40 12.16
CA ASN A 30 -6.64 24.74 12.31
C ASN A 30 -5.68 24.01 11.35
N ARG A 31 -6.17 23.56 10.17
CA ARG A 31 -5.34 22.86 9.19
C ARG A 31 -4.22 23.78 8.66
N PRO A 32 -2.96 23.31 8.60
CA PRO A 32 -1.86 24.09 8.07
C PRO A 32 -2.08 24.53 6.62
N ARG A 33 -1.61 25.73 6.25
CA ARG A 33 -1.65 26.19 4.84
C ARG A 33 -0.86 25.22 3.96
N GLY A 34 -1.47 24.74 2.88
CA GLY A 34 -0.88 23.74 1.98
C GLY A 34 -1.31 22.29 2.28
N SER A 35 -1.90 22.04 3.46
CA SER A 35 -2.68 20.83 3.69
C SER A 35 -4.01 20.89 2.94
N SER A 36 -4.54 19.72 2.59
CA SER A 36 -5.96 19.62 2.24
C SER A 36 -6.86 20.03 3.41
N ASN A 37 -8.00 20.62 3.08
CA ASN A 37 -9.09 20.93 4.00
C ASN A 37 -10.43 20.60 3.30
N PRO A 38 -11.22 19.61 3.75
CA PRO A 38 -10.94 18.72 4.89
C PRO A 38 -9.68 17.86 4.70
N HIS A 39 -9.14 17.36 5.80
CA HIS A 39 -7.99 16.47 5.76
C HIS A 39 -8.33 15.16 5.02
N ARG A 40 -7.46 14.74 4.09
CA ARG A 40 -7.69 13.64 3.15
C ARG A 40 -7.04 12.32 3.58
N GLY A 41 -6.42 12.29 4.76
CA GLY A 41 -5.77 11.13 5.34
C GLY A 41 -5.80 11.21 6.86
N ILE A 42 -4.96 10.43 7.52
CA ILE A 42 -4.72 10.51 8.96
C ILE A 42 -3.23 10.74 9.18
N ASP A 43 -2.93 11.78 9.95
CA ASP A 43 -1.57 12.18 10.33
C ASP A 43 -1.26 11.59 11.71
N PHE A 44 -0.12 10.92 11.87
CA PHE A 44 0.32 10.38 13.15
C PHE A 44 1.83 10.30 13.29
N ASN A 45 2.32 10.39 14.52
CA ASN A 45 3.73 10.23 14.90
C ASN A 45 3.84 9.86 16.40
N TYR A 46 5.04 9.83 16.97
CA TYR A 46 5.22 9.64 18.41
C TYR A 46 4.94 10.93 19.18
N VAL A 47 4.46 10.80 20.42
CA VAL A 47 4.21 11.94 21.32
C VAL A 47 5.47 12.78 21.49
N GLY A 48 5.30 14.11 21.51
CA GLY A 48 6.38 15.10 21.63
C GLY A 48 6.75 15.81 20.33
N GLY A 49 6.06 15.49 19.22
CA GLY A 49 6.13 16.24 17.96
C GLY A 49 7.56 16.35 17.40
N ARG A 50 7.89 17.49 16.78
CA ARG A 50 9.21 17.71 16.17
C ARG A 50 10.36 17.55 17.15
N GLU A 51 10.19 17.87 18.43
CA GLU A 51 11.28 17.83 19.41
C GLU A 51 11.56 16.43 19.97
N ALA A 52 10.62 15.50 19.81
CA ALA A 52 10.82 14.11 20.19
C ALA A 52 11.97 13.48 19.37
N ARG A 53 12.98 12.96 20.07
CA ARG A 53 14.13 12.26 19.46
C ARG A 53 13.68 11.11 18.55
N LEU A 54 12.60 10.39 18.92
CA LEU A 54 12.05 9.31 18.12
C LEU A 54 11.50 9.78 16.77
N ASN A 55 10.87 10.95 16.71
CA ASN A 55 10.39 11.50 15.44
C ASN A 55 11.55 12.02 14.57
N LYS A 56 12.63 12.52 15.18
CA LYS A 56 13.85 12.97 14.47
C LYS A 56 14.74 11.83 13.98
N SER A 57 14.55 10.60 14.47
CA SER A 57 15.40 9.45 14.14
C SER A 57 14.90 8.65 12.94
N ASN A 58 13.97 9.19 12.15
CA ASN A 58 13.36 8.57 10.98
C ASN A 58 12.96 7.09 11.23
N PRO A 59 11.99 6.87 12.14
CA PRO A 59 11.59 5.53 12.57
C PRO A 59 11.04 4.70 11.41
N ALA A 60 11.19 3.38 11.51
CA ALA A 60 10.74 2.44 10.49
C ALA A 60 9.24 2.57 10.21
N VAL A 61 8.89 2.56 8.92
CA VAL A 61 7.52 2.53 8.41
C VAL A 61 7.28 1.21 7.71
N ARG A 62 6.15 0.58 8.02
CA ARG A 62 5.79 -0.75 7.54
C ARG A 62 4.50 -0.73 6.70
N SER A 63 4.37 -1.74 5.85
CA SER A 63 3.20 -1.88 4.99
C SER A 63 1.93 -2.08 5.82
N PRO A 64 0.84 -1.35 5.54
CA PRO A 64 -0.44 -1.57 6.21
C PRO A 64 -1.12 -2.88 5.75
N VAL A 65 -0.88 -3.27 4.50
CA VAL A 65 -1.57 -4.34 3.79
C VAL A 65 -0.60 -5.18 2.96
N ASP A 66 -1.08 -6.34 2.51
CA ASP A 66 -0.45 -7.06 1.40
C ASP A 66 -0.75 -6.33 0.08
N GLY A 67 0.19 -6.29 -0.85
CA GLY A 67 -0.04 -5.65 -2.14
C GLY A 67 1.18 -5.53 -3.03
N VAL A 68 1.07 -4.68 -4.06
CA VAL A 68 2.15 -4.37 -5.00
C VAL A 68 2.45 -2.87 -4.97
N VAL A 69 3.72 -2.51 -4.92
CA VAL A 69 4.16 -1.11 -4.89
C VAL A 69 3.95 -0.44 -6.25
N GLU A 70 3.24 0.68 -6.26
CA GLU A 70 3.01 1.53 -7.45
C GLU A 70 3.75 2.86 -7.41
N ASN A 71 4.24 3.29 -6.24
CA ASN A 71 5.10 4.46 -6.09
C ASN A 71 6.11 4.19 -4.97
N ALA A 72 7.38 4.56 -5.19
CA ALA A 72 8.48 4.41 -4.25
C ALA A 72 9.17 5.76 -3.94
N GLY A 73 8.37 6.82 -3.78
CA GLY A 73 8.78 8.15 -3.37
C GLY A 73 9.39 8.98 -4.49
N GLU A 74 8.97 8.76 -5.73
CA GLU A 74 9.40 9.56 -6.89
C GLU A 74 8.68 10.92 -6.95
N ASP A 75 7.59 11.06 -6.20
CA ASP A 75 6.86 12.32 -6.11
C ASP A 75 7.48 13.31 -5.11
N LYS A 76 6.98 14.55 -5.14
CA LYS A 76 7.45 15.62 -4.26
C LYS A 76 7.14 15.39 -2.77
N TRP A 77 6.35 14.37 -2.43
CA TRP A 77 5.90 14.07 -1.07
C TRP A 77 6.65 12.88 -0.46
N GLY A 78 7.48 12.18 -1.23
CA GLY A 78 8.11 10.94 -0.76
C GLY A 78 7.05 9.85 -0.50
N THR A 79 6.09 9.70 -1.40
CA THR A 79 4.99 8.74 -1.25
C THR A 79 5.43 7.31 -1.54
N ILE A 80 5.18 6.39 -0.61
CA ILE A 80 5.09 4.96 -0.90
C ILE A 80 3.62 4.61 -1.15
N ALA A 81 3.28 4.10 -2.34
CA ALA A 81 1.92 3.69 -2.69
C ALA A 81 1.87 2.19 -2.96
N ILE A 82 0.91 1.50 -2.34
CA ILE A 82 0.74 0.05 -2.41
C ILE A 82 -0.70 -0.24 -2.83
N ARG A 83 -0.88 -0.97 -3.92
CA ARG A 83 -2.19 -1.45 -4.35
C ARG A 83 -2.49 -2.81 -3.72
N ASP A 84 -3.60 -2.90 -3.00
CA ASP A 84 -4.06 -4.15 -2.39
C ASP A 84 -4.82 -5.04 -3.39
N LYS A 85 -5.22 -6.24 -2.93
CA LYS A 85 -6.00 -7.19 -3.74
C LYS A 85 -7.39 -6.70 -4.15
N ASN A 86 -7.94 -5.72 -3.44
CA ASN A 86 -9.27 -5.15 -3.70
C ASN A 86 -9.18 -3.92 -4.64
N GLY A 87 -7.97 -3.57 -5.10
CA GLY A 87 -7.73 -2.42 -5.96
C GLY A 87 -7.58 -1.09 -5.21
N LEU A 88 -7.61 -1.09 -3.88
CA LEU A 88 -7.39 0.09 -3.05
C LEU A 88 -5.91 0.49 -3.09
N LEU A 89 -5.66 1.78 -3.28
CA LEU A 89 -4.33 2.36 -3.28
C LEU A 89 -4.03 2.98 -1.91
N HIS A 90 -3.21 2.29 -1.13
CA HIS A 90 -2.73 2.71 0.18
C HIS A 90 -1.51 3.59 0.01
N GLN A 91 -1.55 4.83 0.49
CA GLN A 91 -0.47 5.80 0.31
C GLN A 91 0.07 6.26 1.66
N ILE A 92 1.37 6.11 1.84
CA ILE A 92 2.12 6.64 2.98
C ILE A 92 3.03 7.75 2.48
N LEU A 93 2.76 8.97 2.91
CA LEU A 93 3.44 10.18 2.50
C LEU A 93 4.51 10.59 3.51
N HIS A 94 5.36 11.52 3.08
CA HIS A 94 6.39 12.17 3.87
C HIS A 94 7.53 11.25 4.30
N THR A 95 7.79 10.15 3.58
CA THR A 95 8.88 9.23 3.92
C THR A 95 10.26 9.85 3.69
N ASP A 96 11.22 9.51 4.54
CA ASP A 96 12.62 9.92 4.42
C ASP A 96 13.38 8.94 3.50
N ALA A 97 13.40 7.65 3.86
CA ALA A 97 14.01 6.59 3.07
C ALA A 97 12.99 5.58 2.54
N ARG A 98 13.34 4.92 1.42
CA ARG A 98 12.52 3.89 0.76
C ARG A 98 13.32 2.59 0.68
N HIS A 99 12.69 1.49 1.09
CA HIS A 99 13.25 0.14 1.10
C HIS A 99 12.55 -0.81 0.13
N VAL A 100 11.71 -0.26 -0.76
CA VAL A 100 10.98 -0.95 -1.81
C VAL A 100 11.08 -0.19 -3.11
N LYS A 101 10.74 -0.86 -4.21
CA LYS A 101 10.71 -0.33 -5.58
C LYS A 101 9.34 -0.58 -6.21
N ILE A 102 9.01 0.20 -7.23
CA ILE A 102 7.80 -0.02 -8.03
C ILE A 102 7.83 -1.43 -8.60
N GLY A 103 6.71 -2.15 -8.46
CA GLY A 103 6.55 -3.54 -8.86
C GLY A 103 6.88 -4.56 -7.77
N ASP A 104 7.48 -4.16 -6.65
CA ASP A 104 7.75 -5.09 -5.55
C ASP A 104 6.42 -5.54 -4.90
N PRO A 105 6.20 -6.85 -4.71
CA PRO A 105 5.18 -7.34 -3.80
C PRO A 105 5.64 -7.10 -2.37
N VAL A 106 4.69 -6.72 -1.52
CA VAL A 106 4.91 -6.47 -0.10
C VAL A 106 3.87 -7.18 0.73
N ALA A 107 4.26 -7.66 1.90
CA ALA A 107 3.34 -8.19 2.90
C ALA A 107 3.00 -7.13 3.96
N ALA A 108 1.84 -7.24 4.58
CA ALA A 108 1.47 -6.46 5.75
C ALA A 108 2.55 -6.60 6.84
N GLY A 109 2.92 -5.48 7.48
CA GLY A 109 4.00 -5.43 8.47
C GLY A 109 5.43 -5.44 7.90
N GLN A 110 5.62 -5.59 6.59
CA GLN A 110 6.94 -5.50 5.96
C GLN A 110 7.51 -4.09 6.05
N LEU A 111 8.81 -3.96 6.37
CA LEU A 111 9.53 -2.70 6.29
C LEU A 111 9.52 -2.18 4.85
N ILE A 112 9.01 -0.97 4.65
CA ILE A 112 8.90 -0.34 3.32
C ILE A 112 9.69 0.97 3.23
N GLY A 113 9.99 1.60 4.35
CA GLY A 113 10.69 2.88 4.39
C GLY A 113 10.90 3.39 5.81
N THR A 114 11.18 4.68 5.92
CA THR A 114 11.26 5.40 7.19
C THR A 114 10.39 6.64 7.17
N MET A 115 9.83 6.99 8.33
CA MET A 115 9.08 8.24 8.51
C MET A 115 10.04 9.41 8.34
N GLY A 116 9.55 10.49 7.74
CA GLY A 116 10.33 11.70 7.50
C GLY A 116 9.45 12.93 7.45
N ASN A 117 9.91 13.93 6.72
CA ASN A 117 9.18 15.16 6.46
C ASN A 117 9.24 15.61 4.99
N THR A 118 9.45 14.68 4.06
CA THR A 118 9.56 14.99 2.64
C THR A 118 8.31 15.69 2.12
N GLY A 119 8.50 16.82 1.44
CA GLY A 119 7.42 17.63 0.89
C GLY A 119 6.66 18.48 1.90
N ILE A 120 6.94 18.37 3.20
CA ILE A 120 6.30 19.22 4.22
C ILE A 120 7.11 20.51 4.38
N ILE A 121 6.50 21.63 4.03
CA ILE A 121 7.12 22.97 4.16
C ILE A 121 6.27 23.84 5.08
N ARG A 122 6.91 24.42 6.10
CA ARG A 122 6.29 25.36 7.03
C ARG A 122 6.15 26.75 6.41
N LYS A 123 5.37 27.61 7.07
CA LYS A 123 5.13 29.00 6.66
C LYS A 123 6.43 29.82 6.54
N ASP A 124 7.44 29.51 7.33
CA ASP A 124 8.75 30.15 7.34
C ASP A 124 9.73 29.54 6.32
N GLY A 125 9.25 28.67 5.42
CA GLY A 125 10.05 28.02 4.38
C GLY A 125 10.92 26.87 4.88
N LYS A 126 10.88 26.55 6.17
CA LYS A 126 11.65 25.44 6.76
C LYS A 126 10.93 24.10 6.61
N PRO A 127 11.66 22.97 6.64
CA PRO A 127 11.04 21.65 6.69
C PRO A 127 10.07 21.51 7.87
N GLY A 128 8.93 20.89 7.61
CA GLY A 128 7.91 20.61 8.61
C GLY A 128 8.25 19.49 9.58
N ASP A 129 7.29 19.25 10.47
CA ASP A 129 7.42 18.28 11.55
C ASP A 129 7.27 16.87 10.98
N PRO A 130 8.19 15.93 11.28
CA PRO A 130 8.09 14.57 10.79
C PRO A 130 6.82 13.87 11.28
N HIS A 131 6.12 13.24 10.34
CA HIS A 131 4.94 12.42 10.61
C HIS A 131 4.68 11.45 9.46
N VAL A 132 3.86 10.45 9.72
CA VAL A 132 3.23 9.65 8.67
C VAL A 132 1.91 10.31 8.31
N HIS A 133 1.71 10.60 7.03
CA HIS A 133 0.38 10.86 6.47
C HIS A 133 -0.08 9.60 5.74
N TYR A 134 -1.16 8.99 6.20
CA TYR A 134 -1.74 7.79 5.59
C TYR A 134 -3.09 8.09 4.95
N GLN A 135 -3.25 7.77 3.67
CA GLN A 135 -4.51 7.91 2.95
C GLN A 135 -4.78 6.70 2.07
N ILE A 136 -6.05 6.46 1.77
CA ILE A 136 -6.51 5.38 0.91
C ILE A 136 -7.32 5.98 -0.24
N LYS A 137 -7.11 5.45 -1.45
CA LYS A 137 -7.96 5.73 -2.60
C LYS A 137 -8.55 4.46 -3.17
N ASP A 138 -9.76 4.55 -3.70
CA ASP A 138 -10.35 3.46 -4.48
C ASP A 138 -9.87 3.45 -5.94
N SER A 139 -10.41 2.53 -6.74
CA SER A 139 -10.10 2.38 -8.16
C SER A 139 -10.45 3.61 -8.99
N GLU A 140 -11.44 4.40 -8.56
CA GLU A 140 -11.86 5.65 -9.21
C GLU A 140 -11.04 6.86 -8.72
N GLY A 141 -10.13 6.64 -7.76
CA GLY A 141 -9.30 7.67 -7.17
C GLY A 141 -10.00 8.52 -6.10
N ARG A 142 -11.20 8.13 -5.66
CA ARG A 142 -11.92 8.76 -4.55
C ARG A 142 -11.24 8.37 -3.24
N LEU A 143 -11.31 9.26 -2.25
CA LEU A 143 -10.69 9.02 -0.94
C LEU A 143 -11.59 8.15 -0.08
N VAL A 144 -10.96 7.21 0.62
CA VAL A 144 -11.60 6.32 1.59
C VAL A 144 -11.08 6.67 2.98
N ASP A 145 -11.98 6.70 3.97
CA ASP A 145 -11.62 6.91 5.37
C ASP A 145 -10.76 5.72 5.86
N PRO A 146 -9.47 5.96 6.23
CA PRO A 146 -8.60 4.89 6.71
C PRO A 146 -9.07 4.23 8.02
N GLY A 147 -9.78 4.97 8.87
CA GLY A 147 -10.36 4.44 10.11
C GLY A 147 -11.47 3.46 9.80
N ALA A 148 -12.44 3.87 8.96
CA ALA A 148 -13.53 3.00 8.52
C ALA A 148 -13.03 1.75 7.78
N PHE A 149 -11.99 1.88 6.94
CA PHE A 149 -11.34 0.74 6.30
C PHE A 149 -10.77 -0.25 7.34
N ALA A 150 -10.04 0.26 8.34
CA ALA A 150 -9.47 -0.60 9.38
C ALA A 150 -10.57 -1.30 10.17
N ASP A 151 -11.66 -0.59 10.49
CA ASP A 151 -12.81 -1.17 11.20
C ASP A 151 -13.50 -2.27 10.40
N ALA A 152 -13.61 -2.12 9.09
CA ALA A 152 -14.14 -3.15 8.20
C ALA A 152 -13.24 -4.40 8.10
N LEU A 153 -11.91 -4.24 8.22
CA LEU A 153 -10.98 -5.38 8.32
C LEU A 153 -11.14 -6.17 9.63
N GLY A 154 -11.65 -5.53 10.69
CA GLY A 154 -11.75 -6.09 12.02
C GLY A 154 -10.39 -6.19 12.74
N PRO A 155 -10.32 -6.94 13.84
CA PRO A 155 -9.07 -7.16 14.57
C PRO A 155 -8.04 -7.91 13.72
N PHE A 156 -6.81 -7.44 13.70
CA PHE A 156 -5.68 -8.11 13.06
C PHE A 156 -4.41 -7.93 13.89
N ASP A 157 -3.42 -8.79 13.66
CA ASP A 157 -2.11 -8.66 14.32
C ASP A 157 -1.37 -7.42 13.79
N PRO A 158 -1.06 -6.40 14.61
CA PRO A 158 -0.30 -5.24 14.16
C PRO A 158 1.16 -5.57 13.79
N ASN A 159 1.69 -6.73 14.19
CA ASN A 159 3.04 -7.18 13.87
C ASN A 159 3.04 -8.62 13.35
N PRO A 160 2.42 -8.88 12.18
CA PRO A 160 2.35 -10.21 11.64
C PRO A 160 3.76 -10.71 11.27
N ALA A 161 3.99 -12.01 11.44
CA ALA A 161 5.18 -12.64 10.88
C ALA A 161 5.19 -12.47 9.36
N LEU A 162 6.35 -12.14 8.78
CA LEU A 162 6.47 -12.04 7.34
C LEU A 162 6.20 -13.40 6.70
N PRO A 163 5.42 -13.46 5.61
CA PRO A 163 5.23 -14.69 4.88
C PRO A 163 6.57 -15.24 4.42
N ALA A 164 6.73 -16.57 4.58
CA ALA A 164 8.01 -17.22 4.39
C ALA A 164 8.65 -16.87 3.05
N TYR A 165 7.87 -16.74 1.96
CA TYR A 165 8.32 -16.55 0.57
C TYR A 165 8.80 -15.14 0.19
N ILE A 166 8.45 -14.10 0.96
CA ILE A 166 8.76 -12.70 0.58
C ILE A 166 10.28 -12.48 0.57
N PRO A 167 11.05 -12.88 1.61
CA PRO A 167 12.51 -12.78 1.59
C PRO A 167 13.17 -13.51 0.42
N GLU A 168 12.72 -14.73 0.06
CA GLU A 168 13.27 -15.48 -1.07
C GLU A 168 12.93 -14.81 -2.40
N TYR A 169 11.72 -14.26 -2.54
CA TYR A 169 11.32 -13.54 -3.74
C TYR A 169 12.13 -12.26 -3.95
N LEU A 170 12.33 -11.46 -2.89
CA LEU A 170 13.19 -10.27 -2.96
C LEU A 170 14.64 -10.65 -3.29
N ARG A 171 15.14 -11.76 -2.74
CA ARG A 171 16.46 -12.30 -3.10
C ARG A 171 16.53 -12.76 -4.55
N TYR A 172 15.48 -13.38 -5.07
CA TYR A 172 15.36 -13.74 -6.48
C TYR A 172 15.45 -12.49 -7.37
N LEU A 173 14.69 -11.44 -7.07
CA LEU A 173 14.73 -10.19 -7.84
C LEU A 173 16.11 -9.52 -7.82
N GLN A 174 16.77 -9.48 -6.66
CA GLN A 174 18.14 -8.96 -6.54
C GLN A 174 19.15 -9.73 -7.39
N ASN A 175 18.99 -11.06 -7.48
CA ASN A 175 19.84 -11.91 -8.28
C ASN A 175 19.52 -11.80 -9.78
N ALA A 176 18.25 -11.70 -10.15
CA ALA A 176 17.82 -11.54 -11.55
C ALA A 176 18.38 -10.25 -12.18
N GLY A 177 18.44 -9.15 -11.42
CA GLY A 177 19.06 -7.91 -11.86
C GLY A 177 20.59 -7.96 -12.03
N ARG A 178 21.24 -9.04 -11.58
CA ARG A 178 22.69 -9.29 -11.74
C ARG A 178 23.01 -10.23 -12.89
N VAL A 179 22.01 -10.87 -13.49
CA VAL A 179 22.20 -11.69 -14.70
C VAL A 179 22.33 -10.73 -15.89
N PRO A 180 23.43 -10.73 -16.65
CA PRO A 180 23.53 -9.96 -17.89
C PRO A 180 22.35 -10.37 -18.79
N GLY A 181 21.56 -9.40 -19.24
CA GLY A 181 20.50 -9.69 -20.21
C GLY A 181 21.10 -10.46 -21.38
N THR A 182 20.56 -11.64 -21.68
CA THR A 182 20.99 -12.45 -22.82
C THR A 182 20.91 -11.58 -24.07
N ARG A 183 22.03 -11.41 -24.78
CA ARG A 183 22.01 -10.61 -26.01
C ARG A 183 21.13 -11.34 -27.03
N PRO A 184 20.48 -10.62 -27.96
CA PRO A 184 19.68 -11.25 -29.01
C PRO A 184 20.45 -12.30 -29.84
N GLU A 185 21.79 -12.18 -29.91
CA GLU A 185 22.67 -13.18 -30.53
C GLU A 185 22.74 -14.52 -29.77
N ASP A 186 22.62 -14.53 -28.45
CA ASP A 186 22.71 -15.75 -27.62
C ASP A 186 21.46 -16.64 -27.78
N VAL A 187 20.35 -16.07 -28.28
CA VAL A 187 19.08 -16.77 -28.54
C VAL A 187 19.11 -17.54 -29.88
N ARG A 188 20.11 -17.31 -30.74
CA ARG A 188 20.19 -17.96 -32.06
C ARG A 188 20.67 -19.41 -32.03
N ILE A 189 21.23 -19.89 -30.92
CA ILE A 189 21.77 -21.25 -30.83
C ILE A 189 20.67 -22.32 -30.72
N LEU A 190 19.43 -21.97 -30.38
CA LEU A 190 18.33 -22.94 -30.26
C LEU A 190 17.54 -23.21 -31.55
N ARG A 191 17.89 -22.58 -32.69
CA ARG A 191 17.06 -22.66 -33.91
C ARG A 191 17.71 -23.29 -35.15
N ARG A 192 18.82 -24.00 -35.00
CA ARG A 192 19.31 -24.93 -36.04
C ARG A 192 19.91 -26.17 -35.40
N MET A 193 19.08 -27.19 -35.17
CA MET A 193 19.55 -28.57 -35.27
C MET A 193 18.94 -29.18 -36.52
N PRO A 194 19.74 -29.67 -37.49
CA PRO A 194 19.20 -30.47 -38.57
C PRO A 194 18.73 -31.81 -37.99
N THR A 195 17.61 -32.32 -38.49
CA THR A 195 17.15 -33.68 -38.27
C THR A 195 18.14 -34.65 -38.93
N GLY A 196 19.11 -35.13 -38.17
CA GLY A 196 20.04 -36.16 -38.60
C GLY A 196 20.36 -37.06 -37.43
N GLU A 197 20.17 -38.37 -37.62
CA GLU A 197 20.57 -39.40 -36.66
C GLU A 197 22.04 -39.21 -36.28
N SER A 198 22.32 -39.03 -34.99
CA SER A 198 23.66 -39.25 -34.48
C SER A 198 23.62 -39.73 -33.03
N ASP A 199 23.99 -40.99 -32.86
CA ASP A 199 24.47 -41.56 -31.61
C ASP A 199 25.71 -40.78 -31.16
N ARG A 200 25.55 -39.89 -30.16
CA ARG A 200 26.59 -39.57 -29.16
C ARG A 200 26.07 -38.57 -28.12
N SER A 201 25.86 -39.10 -26.92
CA SER A 201 25.60 -38.36 -25.69
C SER A 201 26.78 -37.45 -25.33
N VAL A 202 26.55 -36.14 -25.22
CA VAL A 202 27.49 -35.18 -24.62
C VAL A 202 26.87 -34.55 -23.38
N PHE A 203 26.36 -35.37 -22.46
CA PHE A 203 26.13 -34.99 -21.07
C PHE A 203 26.19 -36.25 -20.23
N ASN A 204 27.40 -36.62 -19.83
CA ASN A 204 27.62 -37.55 -18.74
C ASN A 204 28.14 -36.71 -17.57
N SER A 205 27.22 -36.30 -16.71
CA SER A 205 27.53 -35.77 -15.38
C SER A 205 26.37 -36.20 -14.50
N GLY A 206 26.67 -37.15 -13.62
CA GLY A 206 25.71 -37.72 -12.68
C GLY A 206 25.14 -36.66 -11.75
N ASP A 207 23.95 -36.98 -11.26
CA ASP A 207 23.13 -36.26 -10.27
C ASP A 207 22.21 -35.17 -10.83
N LEU A 208 21.13 -35.61 -11.48
CA LEU A 208 19.99 -34.77 -11.86
C LEU A 208 18.81 -34.99 -10.91
N VAL A 209 18.37 -33.90 -10.28
CA VAL A 209 16.99 -33.74 -9.78
C VAL A 209 16.07 -33.53 -11.00
N PRO A 210 14.88 -34.14 -11.09
CA PRO A 210 14.05 -34.03 -12.30
C PRO A 210 13.52 -32.60 -12.48
N VAL A 211 13.78 -31.99 -13.63
CA VAL A 211 13.09 -30.76 -14.08
C VAL A 211 11.76 -31.18 -14.74
N PRO A 212 10.60 -30.58 -14.41
CA PRO A 212 9.35 -30.92 -15.06
C PRO A 212 9.35 -30.46 -16.53
N ALA A 213 8.97 -31.36 -17.44
CA ALA A 213 8.80 -31.06 -18.86
C ALA A 213 7.56 -30.17 -19.08
N ILE A 214 7.73 -29.06 -19.79
CA ILE A 214 6.63 -28.20 -20.27
C ILE A 214 6.27 -28.65 -21.70
N PRO A 215 4.99 -28.92 -22.01
CA PRO A 215 4.59 -29.37 -23.34
C PRO A 215 4.71 -28.27 -24.41
N PRO A 216 4.91 -28.65 -25.69
CA PRO A 216 5.29 -27.74 -26.78
C PRO A 216 4.16 -26.84 -27.32
N ASP A 217 2.98 -26.82 -26.69
CA ASP A 217 1.77 -26.13 -27.15
C ASP A 217 1.33 -24.96 -26.24
N ALA A 218 2.17 -24.51 -25.30
CA ALA A 218 1.91 -23.34 -24.48
C ALA A 218 1.90 -22.04 -25.34
N SER A 219 0.71 -21.63 -25.75
CA SER A 219 0.46 -20.39 -26.50
C SER A 219 0.51 -19.18 -25.56
N PHE A 220 1.32 -18.18 -25.90
CA PHE A 220 1.38 -16.91 -25.16
C PHE A 220 0.07 -16.12 -25.33
N PRO A 221 -0.61 -15.70 -24.25
CA PRO A 221 -1.78 -14.85 -24.37
C PRO A 221 -1.38 -13.39 -24.64
N SER A 222 -2.05 -12.81 -25.64
CA SER A 222 -2.02 -11.39 -25.99
C SER A 222 -2.90 -10.55 -25.04
N SER A 223 -2.37 -9.41 -24.61
CA SER A 223 -3.04 -8.22 -24.00
C SER A 223 -3.22 -8.17 -22.46
N PRO A 224 -3.09 -6.98 -21.81
CA PRO A 224 -2.62 -6.88 -20.41
C PRO A 224 -3.71 -6.53 -19.38
N LYS A 225 -4.90 -7.14 -19.44
CA LYS A 225 -6.01 -6.82 -18.50
C LYS A 225 -6.54 -7.96 -17.64
N ALA A 226 -5.97 -9.16 -17.71
CA ALA A 226 -6.40 -10.29 -16.88
C ALA A 226 -5.17 -11.09 -16.43
N ASP A 227 -4.43 -10.61 -15.43
CA ASP A 227 -3.24 -11.32 -14.98
C ASP A 227 -2.78 -10.99 -13.55
N PHE A 228 -3.71 -10.99 -12.58
CA PHE A 228 -3.31 -10.99 -11.17
C PHE A 228 -3.05 -12.42 -10.68
N GLU A 229 -4.00 -13.35 -10.91
CA GLU A 229 -3.82 -14.75 -10.49
C GLU A 229 -2.82 -15.54 -11.36
N GLY A 230 -2.67 -15.18 -12.65
CA GLY A 230 -1.77 -15.84 -13.60
C GLY A 230 -0.29 -15.57 -13.34
N ARG A 231 0.06 -14.35 -12.89
CA ARG A 231 1.44 -13.92 -12.59
C ARG A 231 1.96 -14.38 -11.24
N TYR A 232 1.10 -14.58 -10.24
CA TYR A 232 1.56 -14.64 -8.85
C TYR A 232 1.28 -15.95 -8.09
N LYS A 233 0.60 -16.94 -8.70
CA LYS A 233 0.14 -18.20 -8.07
C LYS A 233 -0.70 -17.96 -6.79
N THR A 234 -1.45 -18.99 -6.40
CA THR A 234 -2.45 -18.95 -5.32
C THR A 234 -1.85 -18.54 -3.97
N TRP A 235 -2.34 -17.42 -3.44
CA TRP A 235 -1.98 -16.89 -2.12
C TRP A 235 -2.71 -17.68 -1.01
N PRO A 236 -2.04 -18.12 0.06
CA PRO A 236 -2.74 -18.69 1.20
C PRO A 236 -3.54 -17.59 1.91
N SER A 237 -4.87 -17.73 1.90
CA SER A 237 -5.76 -16.85 2.64
C SER A 237 -5.55 -17.00 4.15
N PRO A 238 -5.43 -15.92 4.94
CA PRO A 238 -5.75 -16.01 6.35
C PRO A 238 -7.26 -16.21 6.46
N SER A 239 -7.67 -17.18 7.26
CA SER A 239 -9.05 -17.45 7.63
C SER A 239 -9.74 -16.19 8.18
N GLY A 240 -10.55 -15.54 7.35
CA GLY A 240 -11.39 -14.40 7.71
C GLY A 240 -12.27 -14.05 6.52
N GLY A 241 -13.56 -14.38 6.61
CA GLY A 241 -14.54 -14.35 5.52
C GLY A 241 -14.60 -13.02 4.77
N GLY A 242 -14.72 -13.11 3.45
CA GLY A 242 -14.82 -11.95 2.58
C GLY A 242 -16.13 -11.18 2.78
N VAL A 243 -16.02 -9.86 2.92
CA VAL A 243 -17.11 -8.91 2.63
C VAL A 243 -16.49 -7.57 2.19
N LEU A 244 -16.10 -7.43 0.93
CA LEU A 244 -15.86 -6.11 0.31
C LEU A 244 -16.43 -6.02 -1.13
N ALA A 245 -17.44 -6.83 -1.44
CA ALA A 245 -18.27 -6.61 -2.61
C ALA A 245 -19.37 -5.60 -2.21
N GLY A 246 -19.14 -4.31 -2.41
CA GLY A 246 -20.18 -3.32 -2.09
C GLY A 246 -19.81 -1.84 -2.03
N PHE A 247 -18.63 -1.41 -2.47
CA PHE A 247 -18.31 0.02 -2.57
C PHE A 247 -18.60 0.62 -3.95
N ASP A 248 -19.72 0.22 -4.57
CA ASP A 248 -20.28 0.91 -5.73
C ASP A 248 -21.80 0.80 -5.73
N GLN A 249 -22.45 1.71 -5.00
CA GLN A 249 -23.75 2.32 -5.35
C GLN A 249 -24.15 3.29 -4.23
N ALA A 250 -23.78 4.56 -4.38
CA ALA A 250 -24.64 5.63 -3.85
C ALA A 250 -25.78 5.80 -4.87
N GLN A 251 -26.92 5.13 -4.64
CA GLN A 251 -28.12 5.38 -5.41
C GLN A 251 -28.64 6.80 -5.12
N GLN A 252 -28.74 7.61 -6.17
CA GLN A 252 -29.66 8.75 -6.19
C GLN A 252 -31.09 8.20 -6.24
N GLY A 253 -31.87 8.47 -5.19
CA GLY A 253 -33.32 8.24 -5.14
C GLY A 253 -33.99 9.46 -4.51
N LYS A 254 -34.99 10.00 -5.20
CA LYS A 254 -35.74 11.25 -4.98
C LYS A 254 -36.65 11.24 -3.73
N PRO A 255 -37.18 12.40 -3.30
CA PRO A 255 -37.73 12.65 -1.97
C PRO A 255 -39.22 12.30 -1.85
N ASP A 256 -39.70 12.01 -0.64
CA ASP A 256 -41.07 12.36 -0.23
C ASP A 256 -41.26 12.43 1.30
N THR A 257 -41.44 13.69 1.75
CA THR A 257 -42.27 14.23 2.84
C THR A 257 -41.98 13.99 4.35
N PRO A 258 -42.33 14.98 5.20
CA PRO A 258 -41.58 15.31 6.42
C PRO A 258 -42.37 15.06 7.72
N ASN A 259 -41.65 14.72 8.78
CA ASN A 259 -42.13 14.95 10.14
C ASN A 259 -41.83 16.39 10.53
N ASN A 260 -42.90 17.14 10.79
CA ASN A 260 -42.91 18.54 11.21
C ASN A 260 -42.17 18.71 12.55
N GLU A 261 -41.03 19.38 12.52
CA GLU A 261 -40.57 20.19 13.65
C GLU A 261 -40.19 21.57 13.11
N ASP A 262 -41.02 22.55 13.45
CA ASP A 262 -40.98 23.92 12.96
C ASP A 262 -39.86 24.72 13.65
N TRP A 263 -38.67 24.63 13.08
CA TRP A 263 -37.49 25.41 13.48
C TRP A 263 -37.66 26.94 13.29
N SER A 264 -38.73 27.39 12.65
CA SER A 264 -39.06 28.82 12.46
C SER A 264 -39.62 29.47 13.73
N ALA A 265 -40.08 28.67 14.70
CA ALA A 265 -40.62 29.16 15.97
C ALA A 265 -39.53 29.47 17.02
N MET A 266 -38.34 28.89 16.91
CA MET A 266 -37.22 29.17 17.84
C MET A 266 -36.51 30.49 17.52
N TRP A 267 -36.51 30.93 16.26
CA TRP A 267 -35.86 32.18 15.86
C TRP A 267 -36.66 33.44 16.24
N ARG A 268 -38.00 33.37 16.19
CA ARG A 268 -38.86 34.53 16.53
C ARG A 268 -38.97 34.84 18.03
N ARG A 269 -38.61 33.90 18.91
CA ARG A 269 -38.55 34.15 20.38
C ARG A 269 -37.25 34.80 20.85
N ARG A 270 -36.22 34.91 19.99
CA ARG A 270 -34.88 35.39 20.38
C ARG A 270 -34.60 36.85 20.01
N THR A 271 -35.46 37.50 19.24
CA THR A 271 -35.21 38.86 18.72
C THR A 271 -36.29 39.91 19.01
N GLY A 272 -37.40 39.55 19.67
CA GLY A 272 -38.32 40.54 20.28
C GLY A 272 -38.85 41.63 19.33
N LEU A 273 -39.18 41.30 18.09
CA LEU A 273 -39.82 42.19 17.13
C LEU A 273 -40.97 41.43 16.44
N PRO A 274 -42.09 42.11 16.12
CA PRO A 274 -43.35 41.47 15.72
C PRO A 274 -43.27 40.61 14.46
#